data_AF-A0A2A4YI07-F1
#
_entry.id   AF-A0A2A4YI07-F1
#
_cell.length_a   1.000
_cell.length_b   1.000
_cell.length_c   1.000
_cell.angle_alpha   90.00
_cell.angle_beta   90.00
_cell.angle_gamma   90.00
#
_symmetry.space_group_name_H-M   'P 1'
#
loop_
_entity.id
_entity.type
_entity.pdbx_description
1 polymer ?
#
loop_
_entity_poly.entity_id
_entity_poly.type
_entity_poly.pdbx_seq_one_letter_code
_entity_poly.pdbx_strand_id
1 'polypeptide(L)'
;MNNSTKSTFFLLYFFKNDLVIDVIQDTKEICMLAMRSVKTGAIILGGGVAKHHILNANIWKNGIDYGVFINTGLYEDGSDSGAKASEAF
;
A
#
# COMPACT_ATOMS: atom_id res chain seq x y z
N MET A 1 -8.41 -7.81 -2.37
CA MET A 1 -8.69 -9.25 -2.59
C MET A 1 -10.12 -9.42 -3.03
N ASN A 2 -10.32 -9.87 -4.26
CA ASN A 2 -11.64 -10.05 -4.86
C ASN A 2 -12.35 -11.24 -4.20
N ASN A 3 -13.67 -11.27 -4.18
CA ASN A 3 -14.45 -12.36 -3.54
C ASN A 3 -14.11 -13.74 -4.13
N SER A 4 -13.76 -13.80 -5.41
CA SER A 4 -13.25 -15.01 -6.08
C SER A 4 -11.89 -15.47 -5.54
N THR A 5 -10.94 -14.55 -5.35
CA THR A 5 -9.62 -14.88 -4.78
C THR A 5 -9.72 -15.35 -3.33
N LYS A 6 -10.57 -14.69 -2.51
CA LYS A 6 -10.84 -15.13 -1.13
C LYS A 6 -11.44 -16.54 -1.09
N SER A 7 -12.39 -16.81 -1.98
CA SER A 7 -13.02 -18.14 -2.08
C SER A 7 -12.01 -19.20 -2.54
N THR A 8 -11.09 -18.84 -3.43
CA THR A 8 -10.01 -19.74 -3.89
C THR A 8 -9.00 -20.02 -2.78
N PHE A 9 -8.60 -19.01 -1.99
CA PHE A 9 -7.75 -19.20 -0.82
C PHE A 9 -8.42 -20.04 0.26
N PHE A 10 -9.72 -19.82 0.50
CA PHE A 10 -10.50 -20.65 1.42
C PHE A 10 -10.55 -22.11 0.96
N LEU A 11 -10.78 -22.34 -0.34
CA LEU A 11 -10.78 -23.68 -0.93
C LEU A 11 -9.39 -24.34 -0.78
N LEU A 12 -8.31 -23.62 -1.07
CA LEU A 12 -6.94 -24.12 -0.97
C LEU A 12 -6.57 -24.48 0.47
N TYR A 13 -6.97 -23.65 1.44
CA TYR A 13 -6.80 -23.94 2.86
C TYR A 13 -7.56 -25.21 3.28
N PHE A 14 -8.83 -25.35 2.85
CA PHE A 14 -9.66 -26.51 3.17
C PHE A 14 -9.13 -27.84 2.61
N PHE A 15 -8.53 -27.82 1.41
CA PHE A 15 -8.03 -29.04 0.75
C PHE A 15 -6.55 -29.34 0.99
N LYS A 16 -5.73 -28.34 1.35
CA LYS A 16 -4.28 -28.53 1.47
C LYS A 16 -3.65 -28.09 2.79
N ASN A 17 -4.36 -27.42 3.72
CA ASN A 17 -3.93 -27.01 5.07
C ASN A 17 -2.53 -26.32 5.24
N ASP A 18 -1.73 -26.18 4.18
CA ASP A 18 -0.34 -25.72 4.23
C ASP A 18 -0.16 -24.26 3.77
N LEU A 19 -1.26 -23.53 3.57
CA LEU A 19 -1.18 -22.12 3.16
C LEU A 19 -0.94 -21.21 4.37
N VAL A 20 0.24 -20.60 4.42
CA VAL A 20 0.60 -19.57 5.39
C VAL A 20 0.68 -18.21 4.68
N ILE A 21 0.01 -17.19 5.24
CA ILE A 21 0.06 -15.81 4.76
C ILE A 21 0.76 -14.97 5.83
N ASP A 22 2.00 -14.55 5.56
CA ASP A 22 2.78 -13.69 6.46
C ASP A 22 2.82 -12.25 5.94
N VAL A 23 1.94 -11.40 6.48
CA VAL A 23 1.86 -9.97 6.14
C VAL A 23 2.99 -9.16 6.78
N ILE A 24 3.58 -9.66 7.88
CA ILE A 24 4.66 -8.98 8.60
C ILE A 24 5.93 -9.02 7.75
N GLN A 25 6.22 -10.17 7.13
CA GLN A 25 7.34 -10.30 6.22
C GLN A 25 7.23 -9.31 5.04
N ASP A 26 6.09 -9.27 4.36
CA ASP A 26 5.86 -8.34 3.24
C ASP A 26 6.01 -6.87 3.65
N THR A 27 5.43 -6.50 4.80
CA THR A 27 5.52 -5.12 5.33
C THR A 27 6.97 -4.75 5.66
N LYS A 28 7.75 -5.69 6.20
CA LYS A 28 9.17 -5.47 6.47
C LYS A 28 9.97 -5.28 5.19
N GLU A 29 9.71 -6.08 4.16
CA GLU A 29 10.42 -6.01 2.88
C GLU A 29 10.19 -4.67 2.17
N ILE A 30 8.94 -4.18 2.10
CA ILE A 30 8.63 -2.89 1.46
C ILE A 30 9.22 -1.69 2.23
N CYS A 31 9.16 -1.70 3.57
CA CYS A 31 9.78 -0.66 4.38
C CYS A 31 11.30 -0.64 4.20
N MET A 32 11.94 -1.82 4.19
CA MET A 32 13.38 -1.93 3.96
C MET A 32 13.78 -1.50 2.55
N LEU A 33 12.96 -1.78 1.54
CA LEU A 33 13.16 -1.32 0.17
C LEU A 33 13.13 0.21 0.10
N ALA A 34 12.14 0.84 0.73
CA ALA A 34 12.03 2.29 0.80
C ALA A 34 13.22 2.92 1.54
N MET A 35 13.58 2.41 2.73
CA MET A 35 14.68 2.92 3.55
C MET A 35 16.05 2.81 2.88
N ARG A 36 16.30 1.75 2.11
CA ARG A 36 17.58 1.54 1.40
C ARG A 36 17.72 2.37 0.13
N SER A 37 16.61 2.93 -0.38
CA SER A 37 16.59 3.66 -1.64
C SER A 37 17.04 5.11 -1.44
N VAL A 38 18.08 5.51 -2.18
CA VAL A 38 18.64 6.88 -2.13
C VAL A 38 17.56 7.92 -2.48
N LYS A 39 16.73 7.63 -3.47
CA LYS A 39 15.54 8.41 -3.83
C LYS A 39 14.37 7.48 -4.09
N THR A 40 13.16 7.90 -3.75
CA THR A 40 11.92 7.15 -3.97
C THR A 40 10.90 8.02 -4.70
N GLY A 41 10.19 7.39 -5.65
CA GLY A 41 9.12 8.03 -6.39
C GLY A 41 7.91 7.12 -6.48
N ALA A 42 6.69 7.67 -6.43
CA ALA A 42 5.46 6.90 -6.59
C ALA A 42 4.52 7.55 -7.60
N ILE A 43 3.89 6.68 -8.39
CA ILE A 43 2.75 7.00 -9.23
C ILE A 43 1.60 6.17 -8.69
N ILE A 44 0.62 6.81 -8.06
CA ILE A 44 -0.50 6.16 -7.40
C ILE A 44 -1.78 6.50 -8.15
N LEU A 45 -2.43 5.45 -8.68
CA LEU A 45 -3.69 5.53 -9.38
C LEU A 45 -4.79 5.05 -8.43
N GLY A 46 -5.65 5.96 -7.96
CA GLY A 46 -6.65 5.73 -6.94
C GLY A 46 -6.16 6.09 -5.53
N GLY A 47 -6.77 5.47 -4.52
CA GLY A 47 -6.52 5.73 -3.10
C GLY A 47 -6.56 4.48 -2.24
N GLY A 48 -6.96 4.63 -0.97
CA GLY A 48 -7.15 3.53 -0.03
C GLY A 48 -5.85 2.84 0.37
N VAL A 49 -5.92 1.52 0.58
CA VAL A 49 -4.82 0.73 1.16
C VAL A 49 -3.54 0.83 0.34
N ALA A 50 -3.63 0.85 -0.99
CA ALA A 50 -2.44 0.95 -1.84
C ALA A 50 -1.70 2.29 -1.65
N LYS A 51 -2.44 3.40 -1.59
CA LYS A 51 -1.88 4.74 -1.32
C LYS A 51 -1.22 4.77 0.06
N HIS A 52 -1.97 4.43 1.10
CA HIS A 52 -1.48 4.48 2.47
C HIS A 52 -0.27 3.59 2.69
N HIS A 53 -0.27 2.37 2.15
CA HIS A 53 0.82 1.40 2.37
C HIS A 53 2.13 1.85 1.73
N ILE A 54 2.08 2.44 0.53
CA ILE A 54 3.26 3.01 -0.14
C ILE A 54 3.79 4.23 0.61
N LEU A 55 2.91 5.15 1.03
CA LEU A 55 3.31 6.34 1.77
C LEU A 55 3.89 5.99 3.15
N ASN A 56 3.23 5.08 3.88
CA ASN A 56 3.69 4.60 5.17
C ASN A 56 5.05 3.88 5.09
N ALA A 57 5.33 3.14 4.01
CA ALA A 57 6.66 2.55 3.82
C ALA A 57 7.76 3.61 3.68
N ASN A 58 7.45 4.78 3.12
CA ASN A 58 8.39 5.87 2.92
C ASN A 58 8.49 6.84 4.13
N ILE A 59 7.63 6.73 5.14
CA ILE A 59 7.66 7.62 6.31
C ILE A 59 9.01 7.56 7.06
N TRP A 60 9.65 6.39 7.06
CA TRP A 60 10.93 6.13 7.72
C TRP A 60 12.11 6.87 7.11
N LYS A 61 11.96 7.44 5.91
CA LYS A 61 12.97 8.23 5.21
C LYS A 61 12.52 9.68 4.95
N ASN A 62 11.64 10.20 5.81
CA ASN A 62 11.04 11.55 5.70
C ASN A 62 10.14 11.73 4.48
N GLY A 63 9.41 10.68 4.10
CA GLY A 63 8.47 10.74 2.99
C GLY A 63 9.08 10.41 1.63
N ILE A 64 8.34 10.72 0.58
CA ILE A 64 8.69 10.36 -0.80
C ILE A 64 9.28 11.56 -1.55
N ASP A 65 10.33 11.35 -2.34
CA ASP A 65 10.99 12.45 -3.06
C ASP A 65 10.15 12.97 -4.23
N TYR A 66 9.37 12.10 -4.87
CA TYR A 66 8.52 12.44 -6.01
C TYR A 66 7.19 11.69 -5.95
N GLY A 67 6.06 12.38 -6.12
CA GLY A 67 4.73 11.77 -6.04
C GLY A 67 3.78 12.29 -7.10
N VAL A 68 3.16 11.37 -7.85
CA VAL A 68 2.02 11.65 -8.75
C VAL A 68 0.83 10.85 -8.25
N PHE A 69 -0.24 11.54 -7.85
CA PHE A 69 -1.47 10.92 -7.37
C PHE A 69 -2.61 11.25 -8.33
N ILE A 70 -3.23 10.23 -8.92
CA ILE A 70 -4.38 10.37 -9.81
C ILE A 70 -5.53 9.61 -9.16
N ASN A 71 -6.48 10.31 -8.54
CA ASN A 71 -7.64 9.70 -7.91
C ASN A 71 -8.90 10.53 -8.16
N THR A 72 -10.06 9.93 -7.90
CA THR A 72 -11.38 10.59 -8.00
C THR A 72 -11.92 11.00 -6.62
N GLY A 73 -11.12 10.89 -5.57
CA GLY A 73 -11.51 11.22 -4.20
C GLY A 73 -11.54 12.74 -4.00
N LEU A 74 -12.48 13.21 -3.19
CA LEU A 74 -12.61 14.62 -2.84
C LEU A 74 -11.94 14.86 -1.49
N TYR A 75 -11.09 15.88 -1.37
CA TYR A 75 -10.41 16.22 -0.10
C TYR A 75 -11.38 16.47 1.07
N GLU A 76 -12.60 16.90 0.78
CA GLU A 76 -13.63 17.28 1.75
C GLU A 76 -14.14 16.11 2.59
N ASP A 77 -13.93 14.87 2.13
CA ASP A 77 -14.33 13.66 2.85
C ASP A 77 -13.37 13.28 3.99
N GLY A 78 -12.22 13.97 4.10
CA GLY A 78 -11.19 13.69 5.09
C GLY A 78 -10.56 12.29 4.96
N SER A 79 -10.78 11.61 3.84
CA SER A 79 -10.22 10.29 3.56
C SER A 79 -8.77 10.41 3.10
N ASP A 80 -7.92 9.47 3.53
CA ASP A 80 -6.57 9.32 2.97
C ASP A 80 -6.61 9.08 1.44
N SER A 81 -7.73 8.60 0.91
CA SER A 81 -7.93 8.45 -0.53
C SER A 81 -7.99 9.80 -1.27
N GLY A 82 -8.61 10.82 -0.67
CA GLY A 82 -8.76 12.18 -1.21
C GLY A 82 -7.72 13.18 -0.70
N ALA A 83 -6.89 12.78 0.26
CA ALA A 83 -5.82 13.58 0.86
C ALA A 83 -4.91 14.22 -0.20
N LYS A 84 -4.60 15.51 0.00
CA LYS A 84 -3.79 16.30 -0.93
C LYS A 84 -2.36 15.77 -0.94
N ALA A 85 -1.69 15.91 -2.08
CA ALA A 85 -0.29 15.51 -2.21
C ALA A 85 0.60 16.17 -1.14
N SER A 86 0.27 17.40 -0.71
CA SER A 86 0.96 18.13 0.37
C SER A 86 0.96 17.45 1.74
N GLU A 87 0.09 16.47 1.99
CA GLU A 87 0.04 15.72 3.25
C GLU A 87 1.01 14.52 3.26
N ALA A 88 1.57 14.18 2.10
CA ALA A 88 2.45 13.03 1.91
C ALA A 88 3.96 13.40 1.84
N PHE A 89 4.28 14.69 1.86
CA PHE A 89 5.65 15.24 1.77
C PHE A 89 6.12 15.79 3.11
#